data_AF-A0AAU6HUW0-F1
#
_entry.id   AF-A0AAU6HUW0-F1
#
_cell.length_a   1.000
_cell.length_b   1.000
_cell.length_c   1.000
_cell.angle_alpha   90.00
_cell.angle_beta   90.00
_cell.angle_gamma   90.00
#
_symmetry.space_group_name_H-M   'P 1'
#
loop_
_entity.id
_entity.type
_entity.pdbx_description
1 polymer ?
#
loop_
_entity_poly.entity_id
_entity_poly.type
_entity_poly.pdbx_seq_one_letter_code
_entity_poly.pdbx_strand_id
1 'polypeptide(L)' 'MAGLLADLATTAPALGRATAAHVISLPVRPAAVALRTSPEGLTTALAQLSEAGLLTCSYDGDPDAVHATITLLAGGTAR' A
#
# COMPACT_ATOMS: atom_id res chain seq x y z
N MET A 1 -10.65 15.90 -24.94
CA MET A 1 -9.59 15.16 -24.23
C MET A 1 -10.21 14.33 -23.10
N ALA A 2 -11.09 13.37 -23.44
CA ALA A 2 -11.87 12.57 -22.47
C ALA A 2 -11.80 11.05 -22.72
N GLY A 3 -11.21 10.62 -23.85
CA GLY A 3 -11.13 9.20 -24.22
C GLY A 3 -10.12 8.39 -23.42
N LEU A 4 -9.04 9.02 -22.93
CA LEU A 4 -7.97 8.31 -22.22
C LEU A 4 -8.40 7.82 -20.82
N LEU A 5 -9.31 8.54 -20.17
CA LEU A 5 -9.87 8.14 -18.87
C LEU A 5 -10.90 7.01 -19.00
N ALA A 6 -11.67 6.99 -20.09
CA ALA A 6 -12.62 5.93 -20.38
C ALA A 6 -11.92 4.62 -20.77
N ASP A 7 -10.78 4.71 -21.44
CA ASP A 7 -9.95 3.56 -21.84
C ASP A 7 -9.25 2.91 -20.63
N LEU A 8 -8.80 3.70 -19.66
CA LEU A 8 -8.27 3.22 -18.38
C LEU A 8 -9.33 2.54 -17.50
N ALA A 9 -10.55 3.07 -17.47
CA ALA A 9 -11.67 2.43 -16.77
C ALA A 9 -12.11 1.11 -17.44
N THR A 10 -11.95 1.02 -18.77
CA THR A 10 -12.32 -0.15 -19.58
C THR A 10 -11.25 -1.25 -19.58
N THR A 11 -9.98 -0.93 -19.27
CA THR A 11 -8.89 -1.91 -19.13
C THR A 11 -8.77 -2.51 -17.73
N ALA A 12 -9.43 -1.92 -16.73
CA ALA A 12 -9.52 -2.45 -15.37
C ALA A 12 -10.15 -3.87 -15.19
N PRO A 13 -11.06 -4.39 -16.04
CA PRO A 13 -11.67 -5.69 -15.79
C PRO A 13 -10.73 -6.88 -16.06
N ALA A 14 -9.56 -6.63 -16.67
CA ALA A 14 -8.54 -7.66 -16.90
C ALA A 14 -7.58 -7.88 -15.72
N LEU A 15 -7.66 -7.07 -14.65
CA LEU A 15 -7.15 -7.41 -13.30
C LEU A 15 -8.16 -8.32 -12.57
N GLY A 16 -8.70 -9.27 -13.32
CA GLY A 16 -9.52 -10.33 -12.78
C GLY A 16 -8.72 -11.12 -11.74
N ARG A 17 -9.19 -11.06 -10.50
CA ARG A 17 -9.05 -12.14 -9.52
C ARG A 17 -7.66 -12.29 -8.88
N ALA A 18 -7.13 -11.21 -8.30
CA ALA A 18 -6.24 -11.35 -7.16
C ALA A 18 -7.03 -11.10 -5.87
N THR A 19 -7.86 -12.08 -5.48
CA THR A 19 -8.39 -12.22 -4.11
C THR A 19 -7.28 -12.66 -3.14
N ALA A 20 -6.11 -12.04 -3.25
CA ALA A 20 -4.97 -12.26 -2.40
C ALA A 20 -4.68 -10.90 -1.77
N ALA A 21 -4.78 -10.84 -0.44
CA ALA A 21 -4.27 -9.70 0.31
C ALA A 21 -2.81 -9.52 -0.11
N HIS A 22 -2.48 -8.39 -0.75
CA HIS A 22 -1.12 -8.18 -1.24
C HIS A 22 -0.26 -7.83 -0.04
N VAL A 23 0.54 -8.79 0.40
CA VAL A 23 1.47 -8.63 1.50
C VAL A 23 2.81 -8.18 0.92
N ILE A 24 3.25 -7.00 1.33
CA ILE A 24 4.54 -6.41 0.96
C ILE A 24 5.33 -6.25 2.25
N SER A 25 6.49 -6.90 2.35
CA SER A 25 7.45 -6.62 3.41
C SER A 25 8.53 -5.71 2.87
N LEU A 26 8.77 -4.59 3.54
CA LEU A 26 9.77 -3.62 3.13
C LEU A 26 10.53 -3.06 4.34
N PRO A 27 11.85 -2.83 4.22
CA PRO A 27 12.62 -2.16 5.25
C PRO A 27 12.26 -0.67 5.26
N VAL A 28 11.87 -0.12 6.42
CA VAL A 28 11.31 1.23 6.54
C VAL A 28 12.31 2.31 6.09
N ARG A 29 13.58 2.20 6.47
CA ARG A 29 14.61 3.20 6.12
C ARG A 29 14.91 3.26 4.61
N PRO A 30 15.27 2.16 3.92
CA PRO A 30 15.47 2.19 2.48
C PRO A 30 14.22 2.61 1.70
N ALA A 31 13.03 2.20 2.15
CA ALA A 31 11.78 2.62 1.53
C ALA A 31 11.52 4.11 1.69
N ALA A 32 11.77 4.68 2.87
CA ALA A 32 11.65 6.11 3.09
C ALA A 32 12.60 6.90 2.17
N VAL A 33 13.85 6.44 2.02
CA VAL A 33 14.83 7.03 1.09
C VAL A 33 14.35 6.96 -0.36
N ALA A 34 13.85 5.79 -0.81
CA ALA A 34 13.34 5.61 -2.17
C ALA A 34 12.12 6.51 -2.46
N LEU A 35 11.25 6.69 -1.45
CA LEU A 35 10.08 7.56 -1.51
C LEU A 35 10.40 9.04 -1.23
N ARG A 36 11.68 9.38 -1.00
CA ARG A 36 12.15 10.73 -0.66
C ARG A 36 11.41 11.35 0.53
N THR A 37 11.10 10.53 1.53
CA THR A 37 10.46 10.92 2.79
C THR A 37 11.35 10.54 3.98
N SER A 38 11.00 11.02 5.18
CA SER A 38 11.60 10.50 6.41
C SER A 38 10.94 9.19 6.83
N PRO A 39 11.64 8.33 7.59
CA PRO A 39 11.07 7.13 8.19
C PRO A 39 9.80 7.41 9.00
N GLU A 40 9.78 8.51 9.77
CA GLU A 40 8.62 8.93 10.58
C GLU A 40 7.45 9.39 9.70
N GLY A 41 7.73 10.08 8.59
CA GLY A 41 6.71 10.45 7.62
C GLY A 41 6.09 9.23 6.94
N LEU A 42 6.91 8.22 6.62
CA LEU A 42 6.43 6.95 6.06
C LEU A 42 5.56 6.18 7.06
N THR A 43 5.98 6.04 8.32
CA THR A 43 5.17 5.35 9.34
C THR A 43 3.86 6.08 9.63
N THR A 44 3.87 7.41 9.64
CA THR A 44 2.67 8.23 9.80
C THR A 44 1.69 8.01 8.65
N ALA A 45 2.17 8.02 7.41
CA ALA A 45 1.33 7.75 6.24
C ALA A 45 0.74 6.33 6.26
N LEU A 46 1.53 5.32 6.64
CA LEU A 46 1.05 3.94 6.80
C LEU A 46 -0.01 3.82 7.90
N ALA A 47 0.15 4.53 9.02
CA ALA A 47 -0.84 4.58 10.08
C ALA A 47 -2.16 5.20 9.60
N GLN A 48 -2.11 6.33 8.90
CA GLN A 48 -3.30 6.98 8.34
C GLN A 48 -4.03 6.10 7.33
N LEU A 49 -3.30 5.40 6.46
CA LEU A 49 -3.89 4.45 5.51
C LEU A 49 -4.50 3.22 6.21
N SER A 50 -3.92 2.80 7.34
CA SER A 50 -4.47 1.74 8.18
C SER A 50 -5.76 2.18 8.88
N GLU A 51 -5.80 3.40 9.42
CA GLU A 51 -7.02 3.98 10.00
C GLU A 51 -8.13 4.14 8.96
N ALA A 52 -7.77 4.49 7.72
CA ALA A 52 -8.70 4.55 6.59
C ALA A 52 -9.20 3.16 6.12
N GLY A 53 -8.71 2.07 6.72
CA GLY A 53 -9.12 0.71 6.38
C GLY A 53 -8.65 0.24 5.00
N LEU A 54 -7.63 0.88 4.42
CA LEU A 54 -7.09 0.55 3.10
C LEU A 54 -5.97 -0.51 3.18
N LEU A 55 -5.31 -0.60 4.33
CA LEU A 55 -4.25 -1.56 4.60
C LEU A 55 -4.21 -1.97 6.06
N THR A 56 -3.46 -3.02 6.36
CA THR A 56 -2.95 -3.28 7.71
C THR A 56 -1.43 -3.22 7.68
N CYS A 57 -0.83 -2.69 8.75
CA CYS A 57 0.61 -2.57 8.88
C CYS A 57 1.06 -3.28 10.15
N SER A 58 2.11 -4.09 10.06
CA SER A 58 2.76 -4.75 11.21
C SER A 58 4.26 -4.56 11.10
N TYR A 59 4.92 -4.34 12.23
CA TYR A 59 6.36 -4.12 12.29
C TYR A 59 7.00 -5.33 12.95
N ASP A 60 7.90 -6.01 12.23
CA ASP A 60 8.65 -7.14 12.80
C ASP A 60 9.90 -6.60 13.51
N GLY A 61 10.09 -7.08 14.74
CA GLY A 61 11.02 -6.51 15.72
C GLY A 61 12.46 -6.93 15.50
N ASP A 62 13.11 -6.34 14.50
CA ASP A 62 14.56 -6.16 14.47
C ASP A 62 14.88 -4.67 14.73
N PRO A 63 15.64 -4.32 15.78
CA PRO A 63 15.94 -2.93 16.13
C PRO A 63 16.83 -2.22 15.10
N ASP A 64 17.60 -2.95 14.29
CA ASP A 64 18.46 -2.40 13.24
C ASP A 64 17.79 -2.38 11.86
N ALA A 65 16.81 -3.26 11.64
CA ALA A 65 16.06 -3.34 10.38
C ALA A 65 14.56 -3.47 10.63
N VAL A 66 13.92 -2.37 11.04
CA VAL A 66 12.46 -2.29 11.13
C VAL A 66 11.86 -2.61 9.76
N HIS A 67 11.32 -3.82 9.62
CA HIS A 67 10.56 -4.25 8.46
C HIS A 67 9.09 -3.95 8.70
N ALA A 68 8.48 -3.21 7.79
CA ALA A 68 7.05 -3.01 7.75
C ALA A 68 6.44 -4.05 6.80
N THR A 69 5.57 -4.89 7.35
CA THR A 69 4.69 -5.78 6.59
C THR A 69 3.37 -5.06 6.37
N ILE A 70 3.12 -4.70 5.12
CA ILE A 70 1.92 -4.00 4.66
C ILE A 70 1.04 -5.02 3.96
N THR A 71 -0.18 -5.20 4.45
CA THR A 71 -1.20 -6.00 3.80
C THR A 71 -2.22 -5.06 3.19
N LEU A 72 -2.26 -4.97 1.87
CA LEU A 72 -3.29 -4.19 1.19
C LEU A 72 -4.62 -4.94 1.32
N LEU A 73 -5.61 -4.27 1.92
CA LEU A 73 -6.96 -4.77 1.94
C LEU A 73 -7.51 -4.49 0.54
N ALA A 74 -7.91 -5.54 -0.18
CA ALA A 74 -8.57 -5.36 -1.46
C ALA A 74 -9.71 -4.39 -1.21
N GLY A 75 -9.62 -3.20 -1.80
CA GLY A 75 -10.60 -2.14 -1.65
C GLY A 75 -11.94 -2.72 -2.05
N GLY A 76 -12.68 -3.21 -1.06
CA GLY A 76 -14.06 -3.52 -1.22
C GLY A 76 -14.67 -2.18 -1.53
N THR A 77 -15.02 -1.95 -2.78
CA THR A 77 -16.22 -1.18 -3.10
C THR A 77 -17.38 -1.91 -2.42
N ALA A 78 -17.47 -1.76 -1.10
CA ALA A 78 -18.60 -2.19 -0.30
C ALA A 78 -19.58 -1.03 -0.27
N ARG A 79 -20.27 -0.91 -1.41
CA ARG A 79 -21.53 -0.19 -1.64
C ARG A 79 -21.57 1.32 -1.42
#